data_AF-A0A4R1ZPN0-F1
#
_entry.id   AF-A0A4R1ZPN0-F1
#
_cell.length_a   1.000
_cell.length_b   1.000
_cell.length_c   1.000
_cell.angle_alpha   90.00
_cell.angle_beta   90.00
_cell.angle_gamma   90.00
#
_symmetry.space_group_name_H-M   'P 1'
#
loop_
_entity.id
_entity.type
_entity.pdbx_description
1 polymer ?
#
loop_
_entity_poly.entity_id
_entity_poly.type
_entity_poly.pdbx_seq_one_letter_code
_entity_poly.pdbx_strand_id
1 'polypeptide(L)'
;MSNLQFAELSVKRDSLTRNLPEANEELQWVSNTAILIYGEKDAVLVDTFITIEHNHKLLDWIKSINRNLKYIYITHGHGDHFFGIKQINIC
;
A
#
# COMPACT_ATOMS: atom_id res chain seq x y z
N MET A 1 22.78 16.08 6.84
CA MET A 1 22.11 14.76 6.82
C MET A 1 20.84 14.91 6.02
N SER A 2 20.48 13.96 5.15
CA SER A 2 19.20 14.01 4.43
C SER A 2 18.06 13.71 5.42
N ASN A 3 17.15 14.66 5.64
CA ASN A 3 15.97 14.44 6.48
C ASN A 3 14.93 13.63 5.68
N LEU A 4 14.95 12.32 5.87
CA LEU A 4 13.90 11.43 5.36
C LEU A 4 12.77 11.30 6.39
N GLN A 5 11.55 11.30 5.89
CA GLN A 5 10.33 11.05 6.65
C GLN A 5 9.60 9.84 6.05
N PHE A 6 8.65 9.29 6.79
CA PHE A 6 7.76 8.26 6.27
C PHE A 6 6.32 8.53 6.70
N ALA A 7 5.38 8.08 5.88
CA ALA A 7 3.96 8.03 6.19
C ALA A 7 3.42 6.63 5.89
N GLU A 8 2.41 6.21 6.65
CA GLU A 8 1.78 4.89 6.55
C GLU A 8 0.32 5.04 6.10
N LEU A 9 -0.11 4.16 5.20
CA LEU A 9 -1.51 3.94 4.89
C LEU A 9 -1.85 2.46 5.10
N SER A 10 -2.73 2.20 6.07
CA SER A 10 -3.22 0.87 6.40
C SER A 10 -4.70 0.76 6.07
N VAL A 11 -5.10 -0.34 5.41
CA VAL A 11 -6.49 -0.66 5.11
C VAL A 11 -6.85 -2.02 5.70
N LYS A 12 -8.06 -2.12 6.27
CA LYS A 12 -8.68 -3.40 6.61
C LYS A 12 -9.31 -3.98 5.35
N ARG A 13 -9.03 -5.25 5.07
CA ARG A 13 -9.63 -6.01 3.97
C ARG A 13 -9.99 -7.42 4.40
N ASP A 14 -10.83 -8.08 3.62
CA ASP A 14 -11.09 -9.50 3.82
C ASP A 14 -9.81 -10.31 3.59
N SER A 15 -9.66 -11.35 4.41
CA SER A 15 -8.61 -12.34 4.29
C SER A 15 -8.83 -13.20 3.04
N LEU A 16 -7.74 -13.71 2.47
CA LEU A 16 -7.84 -14.74 1.44
C LEU A 16 -8.23 -16.10 2.03
N THR A 17 -8.12 -16.26 3.35
CA THR A 17 -8.63 -17.43 4.08
C THR A 17 -10.15 -17.31 4.22
N ARG A 18 -10.87 -17.98 3.30
CA ARG A 18 -12.34 -17.91 3.21
C ARG A 18 -13.08 -18.87 4.14
N ASN A 19 -12.40 -19.91 4.61
CA ASN A 19 -12.99 -20.95 5.44
C ASN A 19 -12.32 -20.94 6.81
N LEU A 20 -13.02 -20.41 7.80
CA LEU A 20 -12.64 -20.50 9.21
C LEU A 20 -13.52 -21.54 9.91
N PRO A 21 -13.07 -22.10 11.05
CA PRO A 21 -13.97 -22.86 11.92
C PRO A 21 -15.16 -21.98 12.33
N GLU A 22 -16.31 -22.62 12.55
CA GLU A 22 -17.54 -21.95 13.02
C GLU A 22 -17.26 -21.09 14.26
N ALA A 23 -17.94 -19.94 14.37
CA ALA A 23 -17.80 -18.97 15.46
C ALA A 23 -16.44 -18.23 15.51
N ASN A 24 -15.73 -18.10 14.37
CA ASN A 24 -14.51 -17.30 14.23
C ASN A 24 -14.60 -16.26 13.10
N GLU A 25 -15.82 -15.87 12.71
CA GLU A 25 -16.06 -14.96 11.58
C GLU A 25 -15.35 -13.62 11.76
N GLU A 26 -15.12 -13.16 13.00
CA GLU A 26 -14.38 -11.92 13.25
C GLU A 26 -12.90 -11.96 12.87
N LEU A 27 -12.34 -13.14 12.57
CA LEU A 27 -10.94 -13.31 12.14
C LEU A 27 -10.79 -13.31 10.61
N GLN A 28 -11.87 -13.10 9.85
CA GLN A 28 -11.84 -13.12 8.38
C GLN A 28 -11.25 -11.86 7.73
N TRP A 29 -10.54 -11.03 8.48
CA TRP A 29 -9.93 -9.80 7.98
C TRP A 29 -8.43 -9.76 8.23
N VAL A 30 -7.74 -9.00 7.40
CA VAL A 30 -6.31 -8.70 7.55
C VAL A 30 -6.07 -7.22 7.29
N SER A 31 -4.96 -6.70 7.82
CA SER A 31 -4.43 -5.40 7.41
C SER A 31 -3.61 -5.55 6.13
N ASN A 32 -3.69 -4.57 5.25
CA ASN A 32 -2.77 -4.39 4.13
C ASN A 32 -2.21 -2.97 4.27
N THR A 33 -0.88 -2.85 4.32
CA THR A 33 -0.21 -1.59 4.63
C THR A 33 0.74 -1.21 3.50
N ALA A 34 0.75 0.06 3.13
CA ALA A 34 1.73 0.67 2.23
C ALA A 34 2.44 1.81 2.96
N ILE A 35 3.71 2.03 2.64
CA ILE A 35 4.52 3.09 3.25
C ILE A 35 5.04 4.02 2.15
N LEU A 36 4.99 5.33 2.37
CA LEU A 36 5.67 6.30 1.53
C LEU A 36 6.85 6.87 2.31
N ILE A 37 8.06 6.59 1.85
CA ILE A 37 9.30 7.19 2.38
C ILE A 37 9.63 8.39 1.49
N TYR A 38 9.81 9.58 2.06
CA TYR A 38 10.02 10.79 1.27
C TYR A 38 11.01 11.77 1.90
N GLY A 39 11.72 12.49 1.03
CA GLY A 39 12.56 13.63 1.39
C GLY A 39 11.88 14.96 1.05
N GLU A 40 12.68 15.97 0.76
CA GLU A 40 12.16 17.29 0.37
C GLU A 40 11.45 17.28 -0.98
N LYS A 41 11.91 16.47 -1.94
CA LYS A 41 11.41 16.46 -3.33
C LYS A 41 10.87 15.12 -3.76
N ASP A 42 11.61 14.04 -3.51
CA ASP A 42 11.32 12.72 -4.05
C ASP A 42 10.81 11.75 -2.98
N ALA A 43 10.13 10.71 -3.43
CA ALA A 43 9.54 9.66 -2.61
C ALA A 43 9.73 8.25 -3.21
N VAL A 44 9.71 7.26 -2.33
CA VAL A 44 9.67 5.82 -2.61
C VAL A 44 8.42 5.25 -1.99
N LEU A 45 7.59 4.62 -2.82
CA LEU A 45 6.47 3.81 -2.34
C LEU A 45 6.96 2.41 -2.00
N VAL A 46 6.59 1.91 -0.82
CA VAL A 46 6.80 0.53 -0.39
C VAL A 46 5.46 -0.18 -0.43
N ASP A 47 5.38 -1.19 -1.29
CA ASP A 47 4.20 -2.01 -1.56
C ASP A 47 2.96 -1.24 -2.08
N THR A 48 1.98 -1.99 -2.56
CA THR A 48 0.69 -1.54 -3.08
C THR A 48 -0.43 -2.31 -2.37
N PHE A 49 -1.66 -2.24 -2.87
CA PHE A 49 -2.77 -3.03 -2.33
C PHE A 49 -3.28 -4.08 -3.32
N ILE A 50 -4.07 -5.02 -2.81
CA ILE A 50 -4.63 -6.10 -3.62
C ILE A 50 -5.78 -5.65 -4.56
N THR A 51 -6.63 -4.72 -4.15
CA THR A 51 -7.83 -4.31 -4.92
C THR A 51 -7.63 -3.01 -5.67
N ILE A 52 -8.31 -2.86 -6.81
CA ILE A 52 -8.32 -1.62 -7.60
C ILE A 52 -8.78 -0.43 -6.75
N GLU A 53 -9.84 -0.60 -5.96
CA GLU A 53 -10.40 0.45 -5.11
C GLU A 53 -9.40 0.94 -4.05
N HIS A 54 -8.73 0.02 -3.35
CA HIS A 54 -7.72 0.41 -2.37
C HIS A 54 -6.53 1.10 -3.04
N ASN A 55 -6.11 0.65 -4.22
CA ASN A 55 -5.04 1.33 -4.96
C ASN A 55 -5.45 2.73 -5.45
N HIS A 56 -6.73 3.00 -5.73
CA HIS A 56 -7.18 4.38 -5.98
C HIS A 56 -7.01 5.26 -4.74
N LYS A 57 -7.41 4.76 -3.56
CA LYS A 57 -7.18 5.48 -2.27
C LYS A 57 -5.69 5.69 -2.01
N LEU A 58 -4.85 4.70 -2.32
CA LEU A 58 -3.40 4.80 -2.24
C LEU A 58 -2.86 5.93 -3.13
N LEU A 59 -3.31 6.01 -4.39
CA LEU A 59 -2.88 7.05 -5.32
C LEU A 59 -3.30 8.45 -4.86
N ASP A 60 -4.52 8.62 -4.39
CA ASP A 60 -4.99 9.90 -3.87
C ASP A 60 -4.21 10.32 -2.61
N TRP A 61 -3.91 9.36 -1.74
CA TRP A 61 -3.08 9.57 -0.56
C TRP A 61 -1.63 9.95 -0.93
N ILE A 62 -0.98 9.25 -1.87
CA ILE A 62 0.37 9.60 -2.36
C ILE A 62 0.40 11.02 -2.92
N LYS A 63 -0.60 11.39 -3.73
CA LYS A 63 -0.71 12.75 -4.31
C LYS A 63 -0.85 13.82 -3.24
N SER A 64 -1.57 13.53 -2.15
CA SER A 64 -1.76 14.49 -1.05
C SER A 64 -0.45 14.83 -0.31
N ILE A 65 0.53 13.92 -0.30
CA ILE A 65 1.85 14.15 0.32
C ILE A 65 2.72 15.08 -0.55
N ASN A 66 2.37 15.25 -1.83
CA ASN A 66 2.97 16.20 -2.76
C ASN A 66 4.50 16.04 -2.89
N ARG A 67 4.95 14.85 -3.29
CA ARG A 67 6.35 14.51 -3.59
C ARG A 67 6.43 13.75 -4.91
N ASN A 68 7.56 13.84 -5.60
CA ASN A 68 7.81 13.11 -6.83
C ASN A 68 8.03 11.63 -6.50
N LEU A 69 7.07 10.77 -6.83
CA LEU A 69 7.24 9.33 -6.68
C LEU A 69 8.27 8.82 -7.70
N LYS A 70 9.47 8.44 -7.25
CA LYS A 70 10.57 8.01 -8.14
C LYS A 70 10.70 6.50 -8.26
N TYR A 71 10.41 5.80 -7.18
CA TYR A 71 10.63 4.36 -7.09
C TYR A 71 9.47 3.68 -6.38
N ILE A 72 9.26 2.43 -6.73
CA ILE A 72 8.39 1.50 -6.02
C ILE A 72 9.27 0.34 -5.56
N TYR A 73 9.27 0.08 -4.25
CA TYR A 73 9.94 -1.06 -3.64
C TYR A 73 8.88 -2.09 -3.24
N ILE A 74 9.02 -3.32 -3.74
CA ILE A 74 8.13 -4.43 -3.42
C ILE A 74 8.86 -5.33 -2.44
N THR A 75 8.27 -5.55 -1.27
CA THR A 75 8.91 -6.34 -0.21
C THR A 75 9.05 -7.80 -0.61
N HIS A 76 8.04 -8.38 -1.27
CA HIS A 76 8.07 -9.75 -1.80
C HIS A 76 6.93 -10.06 -2.80
N GLY A 77 6.94 -11.28 -3.35
CA GLY A 77 6.06 -11.72 -4.44
C GLY A 77 4.65 -12.19 -4.07
N HIS A 78 4.02 -11.64 -3.03
CA HIS A 78 2.59 -11.87 -2.76
C HIS A 78 1.71 -10.74 -3.30
N GLY A 79 0.51 -11.09 -3.79
CA GLY A 79 -0.30 -10.19 -4.63
C GLY A 79 -0.71 -8.89 -3.94
N ASP A 80 -0.88 -8.92 -2.63
CA ASP A 80 -1.19 -7.75 -1.80
C ASP A 80 -0.04 -6.77 -1.64
N HIS A 81 1.12 -7.04 -2.24
CA HIS A 81 2.26 -6.13 -2.33
C HIS A 81 2.39 -5.49 -3.71
N PHE A 82 2.02 -6.16 -4.81
CA PHE A 82 2.39 -5.71 -6.16
C PHE A 82 1.25 -5.65 -7.19
N PHE A 83 0.03 -6.12 -6.89
CA PHE A 83 -1.06 -6.09 -7.88
C PHE A 83 -1.44 -4.68 -8.32
N GLY A 84 -1.25 -3.67 -7.45
CA GLY A 84 -1.55 -2.27 -7.75
C GLY A 84 -0.56 -1.57 -8.68
N ILE A 85 0.61 -2.15 -8.99
CA ILE A 85 1.69 -1.46 -9.72
C ILE A 85 1.19 -0.87 -11.04
N LYS A 86 0.36 -1.60 -11.80
CA LYS A 86 -0.15 -1.13 -13.10
C LYS A 86 -1.10 0.07 -13.01
N GLN A 87 -1.60 0.40 -11.82
CA GLN A 87 -2.43 1.60 -11.60
C GLN A 87 -1.58 2.84 -11.30
N ILE A 88 -0.30 2.67 -10.98
CA ILE A 88 0.60 3.77 -10.62
C ILE A 88 1.24 4.34 -11.88
N ASN A 89 0.82 5.55 -12.24
CA ASN A 89 1.48 6.35 -13.26
C ASN A 89 2.44 7.32 -12.58
N ILE A 90 3.74 7.11 -12.79
CA ILE A 90 4.79 8.04 -12.40
C ILE A 90 4.90 9.07 -13.54
N CYS A 91 4.53 10.31 -13.27
CA CYS A 91 4.78 11.46 -14.15
C CYS A 91 6.02 12.21 -13.68
#